data_AF-A0A1H8EB02-F1
#
_entry.id   AF-A0A1H8EB02-F1
#
_cell.length_a   1.000
_cell.length_b   1.000
_cell.length_c   1.000
_cell.angle_alpha   90.00
_cell.angle_beta   90.00
_cell.angle_gamma   90.00
#
_symmetry.space_group_name_H-M   'P 1'
#
loop_
_entity.id
_entity.type
_entity.pdbx_description
1 polymer ?
#
loop_
_entity_poly.entity_id
_entity_poly.type
_entity_poly.pdbx_seq_one_letter_code
_entity_poly.pdbx_strand_id
1 'polypeptide(L)' 'MNPNHTEAQLIEQCRTNPAAFGQVFDRWYKPVFGYVMRRCGDYDLARDIAAETFLKAFLKIGSFNGRV' A
#
# COMPACT_ATOMS: atom_id res chain seq x y z
N MET A 1 -1.85 -12.50 -11.72
CA MET A 1 -1.31 -12.72 -10.37
C MET A 1 0.16 -13.08 -10.53
N ASN A 2 1.07 -12.10 -10.39
CA ASN A 2 2.49 -12.32 -10.69
C ASN A 2 3.21 -12.86 -9.45
N PRO A 3 3.85 -14.04 -9.53
CA PRO A 3 4.64 -14.57 -8.42
C PRO A 3 5.92 -13.75 -8.23
N ASN A 4 6.13 -13.29 -7.00
CA ASN A 4 7.42 -12.94 -6.38
C ASN A 4 8.26 -11.79 -6.97
N HIS A 5 7.67 -10.61 -7.20
CA HIS A 5 8.47 -9.38 -7.03
C HIS A 5 8.77 -9.16 -5.54
N THR A 6 10.03 -8.91 -5.21
CA THR A 6 10.42 -8.43 -3.87
C THR A 6 9.80 -7.05 -3.63
N GLU A 7 9.68 -6.63 -2.36
CA GLU A 7 9.19 -5.29 -2.03
C GLU A 7 10.02 -4.20 -2.73
N ALA A 8 11.35 -4.38 -2.75
CA ALA A 8 12.26 -3.48 -3.44
C ALA A 8 11.93 -3.38 -4.94
N GLN A 9 11.69 -4.51 -5.62
CA GLN A 9 11.33 -4.50 -7.05
C GLN A 9 9.99 -3.80 -7.30
N LEU A 10 9.00 -3.98 -6.43
CA LEU A 10 7.71 -3.28 -6.56
C LEU A 10 7.87 -1.76 -6.36
N ILE A 11 8.69 -1.36 -5.38
CA ILE A 11 8.99 0.06 -5.12
C ILE A 11 9.70 0.67 -6.34
N GLU A 12 10.71 0.00 -6.90
CA GLU A 12 11.41 0.46 -8.11
C GLU A 12 10.45 0.63 -9.29
N GLN A 13 9.57 -0.34 -9.53
CA GLN A 13 8.56 -0.24 -10.60
C GLN A 13 7.64 0.97 -10.41
N CYS A 14 7.27 1.29 -9.18
CA CYS A 14 6.42 2.44 -8.87
C CYS A 14 7.10 3.79 -9.13
N ARG A 15 8.43 3.85 -9.25
CA ARG A 15 9.15 5.12 -9.54
C ARG A 15 8.89 5.65 -10.94
N THR A 16 8.73 4.77 -11.90
CA THR A 16 8.55 5.12 -13.32
C THR A 16 7.18 4.72 -13.88
N ASN A 17 6.45 3.85 -13.17
CA ASN A 17 5.12 3.40 -13.55
C ASN A 17 4.14 3.47 -12.36
N PRO A 18 3.35 4.56 -12.24
CA PRO A 18 2.33 4.68 -11.19
C PRO A 18 1.32 3.53 -11.17
N ALA A 19 1.02 2.92 -12.32
CA ALA A 19 0.09 1.78 -12.37
C ALA A 19 0.65 0.52 -11.68
N ALA A 20 1.98 0.43 -11.48
CA ALA A 20 2.59 -0.66 -10.71
C ALA A 20 2.17 -0.67 -9.24
N PHE A 21 1.68 0.46 -8.71
CA PHE A 21 1.16 0.55 -7.34
C PHE A 21 -0.03 -0.38 -7.10
N GLY A 22 -0.79 -0.77 -8.14
CA GLY A 22 -1.85 -1.77 -8.00
C GLY A 22 -1.35 -3.08 -7.38
N GLN A 23 -0.13 -3.50 -7.71
CA GLN A 23 0.48 -4.71 -7.11
C GLN A 23 0.82 -4.52 -5.62
N VAL A 24 1.18 -3.30 -5.22
CA VAL A 24 1.40 -2.95 -3.80
C VAL A 24 0.08 -2.97 -3.05
N PHE A 25 -0.95 -2.36 -3.62
CA PHE A 25 -2.30 -2.35 -3.06
C PHE A 25 -2.85 -3.77 -2.87
N ASP A 26 -2.84 -4.59 -3.92
CA ASP A 26 -3.35 -5.97 -3.88
C ASP A 26 -2.68 -6.81 -2.79
N ARG A 27 -1.37 -6.61 -2.58
CA ARG A 27 -0.59 -7.34 -1.58
C ARG A 27 -0.85 -6.85 -0.16
N TRP A 28 -0.96 -5.54 0.05
CA TRP A 28 -0.94 -4.93 1.38
C TRP A 28 -2.29 -4.44 1.89
N TYR A 29 -3.31 -4.32 1.05
CA TYR A 29 -4.60 -3.80 1.47
C TYR A 29 -5.21 -4.64 2.61
N LYS A 30 -5.28 -5.96 2.44
CA LYS A 30 -5.85 -6.86 3.45
C LYS A 30 -5.15 -6.79 4.82
N PRO A 31 -3.80 -6.90 4.93
CA PRO A 31 -3.14 -6.81 6.23
C PRO A 31 -3.24 -5.42 6.86
N VAL A 32 -3.14 -4.33 6.09
CA VAL A 32 -3.29 -2.96 6.59
C VAL A 32 -4.72 -2.71 7.07
N PHE A 33 -5.73 -3.03 6.26
CA PHE A 33 -7.13 -2.91 6.62
C PHE A 33 -7.45 -3.74 7.87
N GLY A 34 -6.95 -4.99 7.94
CA GLY A 34 -7.13 -5.85 9.11
C GLY A 34 -6.51 -5.26 10.39
N TYR A 35 -5.34 -4.62 10.29
CA TYR A 35 -4.72 -3.90 11.41
C TYR A 35 -5.61 -2.73 11.86
N VAL A 36 -6.04 -1.88 10.93
CA VAL A 36 -6.89 -0.72 11.24
C VAL A 36 -8.21 -1.16 11.87
N MET A 37 -8.88 -2.14 11.28
CA MET A 37 -10.13 -2.71 11.78
C MET A 37 -10.00 -3.20 13.23
N ARG A 38 -8.92 -3.91 13.57
CA ARG A 38 -8.64 -4.35 14.95
C ARG A 38 -8.42 -3.20 15.93
N ARG A 39 -8.01 -2.02 15.45
CA ARG A 39 -7.71 -0.86 16.29
C ARG A 39 -8.92 0.03 16.53
N CYS A 40 -9.75 0.23 15.52
CA CYS A 40 -10.90 1.13 15.62
C CYS A 40 -12.22 0.41 15.90
N GLY A 41 -12.37 -0.86 15.54
CA GLY A 41 -13.62 -1.61 15.76
C GLY A 41 -14.78 -1.17 14.85
N ASP A 42 -14.54 -0.27 13.89
CA ASP A 42 -15.55 0.28 12.99
C ASP A 42 -15.14 0.06 11.52
N TYR A 43 -16.05 -0.51 10.73
CA TYR A 43 -15.77 -0.89 9.34
C TYR A 43 -15.61 0.32 8.41
N ASP A 44 -16.50 1.31 8.52
CA ASP A 44 -16.50 2.48 7.65
C ASP A 44 -15.29 3.36 7.95
N LEU A 45 -15.00 3.57 9.24
CA LEU A 45 -13.79 4.25 9.68
C LEU A 45 -12.53 3.50 9.25
N ALA A 46 -12.50 2.17 9.34
CA ALA A 46 -11.35 1.39 8.89
C ALA A 46 -11.11 1.52 7.38
N ARG A 47 -12.19 1.56 6.59
CA ARG A 47 -12.13 1.74 5.14
C ARG A 47 -11.60 3.12 4.78
N ASP A 48 -12.05 4.17 5.45
CA ASP A 48 -11.60 5.54 5.20
C ASP A 48 -10.12 5.72 5.57
N ILE A 49 -9.70 5.22 6.74
CA ILE A 49 -8.29 5.24 7.16
C ILE A 49 -7.41 4.45 6.19
N ALA A 50 -7.84 3.26 5.75
CA ALA A 50 -7.08 2.46 4.79
C ALA A 50 -6.95 3.20 3.46
N ALA A 51 -8.03 3.77 2.93
CA ALA A 51 -8.02 4.54 1.69
C ALA A 51 -7.05 5.73 1.77
N GLU A 52 -7.08 6.51 2.85
CA GLU A 52 -6.18 7.64 3.05
C GLU A 52 -4.71 7.18 3.17
N THR A 53 -4.49 6.05 3.85
CA THR A 53 -3.14 5.45 4.01
C THR A 53 -2.56 5.06 2.65
N PHE A 54 -3.31 4.34 1.83
CA PHE A 54 -2.86 3.92 0.50
C PHE A 54 -2.73 5.11 -0.46
N LEU A 55 -3.58 6.13 -0.35
CA LEU A 55 -3.41 7.37 -1.11
C LEU A 55 -2.09 8.07 -0.76
N LYS A 56 -1.79 8.24 0.53
CA LYS A 56 -0.51 8.82 0.98
C LYS A 56 0.68 8.00 0.50
N ALA A 57 0.59 6.68 0.56
CA ALA A 57 1.63 5.78 0.06
C ALA A 57 1.81 5.94 -1.46
N PHE A 58 0.72 5.95 -2.25
CA PHE A 58 0.76 6.16 -3.69
C PHE A 58 1.45 7.46 -4.09
N LEU A 59 1.14 8.57 -3.39
CA LEU A 59 1.73 9.88 -3.67
C LEU A 59 3.22 9.96 -3.32
N LYS A 60 3.74 9.09 -2.45
CA LYS A 60 5.11 9.16 -1.92
C LYS A 60 6.03 8.04 -2.37
N ILE A 61 5.49 6.89 -2.79
CA ILE A 61 6.25 5.68 -3.09
C ILE A 61 7.33 5.89 -4.16
N GLY A 62 7.09 6.75 -5.16
CA GLY A 62 8.08 7.05 -6.20
C GLY A 62 9.35 7.73 -5.66
N SER A 63 9.22 8.48 -4.55
CA SER A 63 10.34 9.14 -3.85
C SER A 63 10.86 8.36 -2.64
N PHE A 64 10.27 7.20 -2.33
CA PHE A 64 10.62 6.43 -1.15
C PHE A 64 12.01 5.81 -1.31
N ASN A 65 12.85 5.95 -0.28
CA ASN A 65 14.25 5.54 -0.30
C ASN A 65 14.57 4.39 0.67
N GLY A 66 13.56 3.77 1.28
CA GLY A 66 13.73 2.57 2.12
C GLY A 66 14.31 2.84 3.52
N ARG A 67 14.39 4.08 3.97
CA ARG A 67 14.87 4.43 5.31
C ARG A 67 13.68 4.73 6.24
N VAL A 68 13.68 4.11 7.42
CA VAL A 68 12.75 4.36 8.54
C VAL A 68 13.47 5.00 9.69
#